data_AF-A0A2E5DZM1-F1
#
_entry.id   AF-A0A2E5DZM1-F1
#
_cell.length_a   1.000
_cell.length_b   1.000
_cell.length_c   1.000
_cell.angle_alpha   90.00
_cell.angle_beta   90.00
_cell.angle_gamma   90.00
#
_symmetry.space_group_name_H-M   'P 1'
#
loop_
_entity.id
_entity.type
_entity.pdbx_description
1 polymer ?
#
loop_
_entity_poly.entity_id
_entity_poly.type
_entity_poly.pdbx_seq_one_letter_code
_entity_poly.pdbx_strand_id
1 'polypeptide(L)'
;MIRLLQILFLLLVLSSLSMAMVSLVSSSKHAERLGLLDPVDSQAYFELGEEIASVARTREDRDLAIRLFALADHLDPKRWRRSSILAIGLLVDDPNVHRLLESNLQAWSDSVDFLPFDAELSRQDEEIVLSAVMALSAFRQGDAKGFRRELAKEGVRDRLDVFQELPGNTEWMSQRLASGVAGPGSLSEEDIIALLEVQGRLLRMQHRPWSVVLQTRQGAPMTVVDPVSLAEIFGVDATQTRYRNGRWE
;
A
#
# COMPACT_ATOMS: atom_id res chain seq x y z
N MET A 1 3.99 -13.08 50.31
CA MET A 1 4.51 -13.24 48.94
C MET A 1 3.93 -14.46 48.21
N ILE A 2 3.98 -15.68 48.77
CA ILE A 2 3.54 -16.92 48.10
C ILE A 2 2.06 -16.92 47.65
N ARG A 3 1.12 -16.41 48.47
CA ARG A 3 -0.31 -16.37 48.11
C ARG A 3 -0.64 -15.42 46.94
N LEU A 4 0.12 -14.34 46.78
CA LEU A 4 -0.08 -13.36 45.69
C LEU A 4 0.37 -13.95 44.35
N LEU A 5 1.43 -14.75 44.35
CA LEU A 5 1.92 -15.47 43.17
C LEU A 5 0.93 -16.55 42.70
N GLN A 6 0.29 -17.27 43.64
CA GLN A 6 -0.72 -18.29 43.32
C GLN A 6 -1.98 -17.69 42.70
N ILE A 7 -2.45 -16.54 43.20
CA ILE A 7 -3.63 -15.85 42.65
C ILE A 7 -3.35 -15.35 41.23
N LEU A 8 -2.16 -14.76 40.99
CA LEU A 8 -1.75 -14.30 39.66
C LEU A 8 -1.65 -15.45 38.65
N PHE A 9 -1.09 -16.60 39.06
CA PHE A 9 -1.01 -17.80 38.22
C PHE A 9 -2.40 -18.35 37.88
N LEU A 10 -3.31 -18.40 38.87
CA LEU A 10 -4.68 -18.87 38.65
C LEU A 10 -5.45 -17.96 37.68
N LEU A 11 -5.28 -16.63 37.78
CA LEU A 11 -5.88 -15.66 36.86
C LEU A 11 -5.33 -15.78 35.43
N LEU A 12 -4.03 -16.05 35.27
CA LEU A 12 -3.40 -16.32 33.98
C LEU A 12 -3.95 -17.60 33.34
N VAL A 13 -4.12 -18.67 34.12
CA VAL A 13 -4.68 -19.94 33.64
C VAL A 13 -6.17 -19.84 33.30
N LEU A 14 -6.96 -19.11 34.09
CA LEU A 14 -8.37 -18.88 33.74
C LEU A 14 -8.49 -18.04 32.46
N SER A 15 -7.64 -17.04 32.28
CA SER A 15 -7.65 -16.19 31.08
C SER A 15 -7.30 -16.98 29.82
N SER A 16 -6.32 -17.89 29.89
CA SER A 16 -5.97 -18.75 28.76
C SER A 16 -7.06 -19.78 28.44
N LEU A 17 -7.74 -20.31 29.46
CA LEU A 17 -8.84 -21.27 29.27
C LEU A 17 -10.06 -20.63 28.59
N SER A 18 -10.43 -19.41 28.99
CA SER A 18 -11.52 -18.65 28.35
C SER A 18 -11.20 -18.33 26.90
N MET A 19 -9.95 -17.98 26.60
CA MET A 19 -9.50 -17.68 25.23
C MET A 19 -9.55 -18.92 24.33
N ALA A 20 -9.16 -20.09 24.84
CA ALA A 20 -9.21 -21.36 24.11
C ALA A 20 -10.65 -21.80 23.76
N MET A 21 -11.60 -21.65 24.69
CA MET A 21 -13.00 -21.99 24.41
C MET A 21 -13.62 -21.09 23.32
N VAL A 22 -13.34 -19.78 23.35
CA VAL A 22 -13.84 -18.84 22.33
C VAL A 22 -13.31 -19.19 20.94
N SER A 23 -12.03 -19.56 20.83
CA SER A 23 -11.45 -20.02 19.56
C SER A 23 -12.12 -21.30 19.03
N LEU A 24 -12.41 -22.27 19.89
CA LEU A 24 -13.04 -23.53 19.47
C LEU A 24 -14.45 -23.32 18.90
N VAL A 25 -15.25 -22.49 19.58
CA VAL A 25 -16.63 -22.19 19.17
C VAL A 25 -16.66 -21.36 17.88
N SER A 26 -15.74 -20.40 17.72
CA SER A 26 -15.63 -19.64 16.47
C SER A 26 -15.24 -20.55 15.30
N SER A 27 -14.29 -21.46 15.51
CA SER A 27 -13.87 -22.44 14.51
C SER A 27 -15.01 -23.35 14.06
N SER A 28 -15.86 -23.84 14.99
CA SER A 28 -17.02 -24.66 14.62
C SER A 28 -18.07 -23.89 13.82
N LYS A 29 -18.33 -22.62 14.16
CA LYS A 29 -19.28 -21.77 13.42
C LYS A 29 -18.78 -21.49 11.99
N HIS A 30 -17.48 -21.22 11.82
CA HIS A 30 -16.91 -20.98 10.50
C HIS A 30 -16.94 -22.25 9.64
N ALA A 31 -16.65 -23.42 10.21
CA ALA A 31 -16.71 -24.70 9.50
C ALA A 31 -18.12 -25.02 8.98
N GLU A 32 -19.16 -24.75 9.77
CA GLU A 32 -20.55 -24.90 9.34
C GLU A 32 -20.88 -23.96 8.18
N ARG A 33 -20.53 -22.68 8.29
CA ARG A 33 -20.77 -21.69 7.23
C ARG A 33 -20.02 -22.01 5.94
N LEU A 34 -18.77 -22.47 6.02
CA LEU A 34 -18.01 -22.90 4.85
C LEU A 34 -18.73 -24.02 4.09
N GLY A 35 -19.38 -24.95 4.80
CA GLY A 35 -20.16 -26.04 4.19
C GLY A 35 -21.47 -25.60 3.52
N LEU A 36 -21.94 -24.38 3.81
CA LEU A 36 -23.17 -23.80 3.26
C LEU A 36 -22.90 -22.81 2.12
N LEU A 37 -21.64 -22.52 1.79
CA LEU A 37 -21.31 -21.60 0.70
C LEU A 37 -21.77 -22.14 -0.66
N ASP A 38 -22.43 -21.28 -1.43
CA ASP A 38 -22.74 -21.54 -2.83
C ASP A 38 -21.48 -21.26 -3.68
N PRO A 39 -20.99 -22.22 -4.49
CA PRO A 39 -19.79 -22.05 -5.30
C PRO A 39 -19.82 -20.89 -6.30
N VAL A 40 -20.99 -20.32 -6.60
CA VAL A 40 -21.10 -19.17 -7.52
C VAL A 40 -21.31 -17.83 -6.81
N ASP A 41 -21.53 -17.81 -5.49
CA ASP A 41 -21.80 -16.60 -4.74
C ASP A 41 -20.50 -15.93 -4.25
N SER A 42 -19.89 -15.13 -5.11
CA SER A 42 -18.65 -14.39 -4.80
C SER A 42 -18.75 -13.50 -3.55
N GLN A 43 -19.94 -12.97 -3.26
CA GLN A 43 -20.17 -12.10 -2.10
C GLN A 43 -20.06 -12.89 -0.80
N ALA A 44 -20.64 -14.10 -0.75
CA ALA A 44 -20.58 -14.95 0.44
C ALA A 44 -19.14 -15.33 0.83
N TYR A 45 -18.26 -15.56 -0.15
CA TYR A 45 -16.82 -15.77 0.11
C TYR A 45 -16.18 -14.52 0.69
N PHE A 46 -16.41 -13.35 0.09
CA PHE A 46 -15.82 -12.09 0.55
C PHE A 46 -16.23 -11.77 1.99
N GLU A 47 -17.53 -11.81 2.30
CA GLU A 47 -18.06 -11.51 3.63
C GLU A 47 -17.55 -12.48 4.71
N LEU A 48 -17.45 -13.78 4.39
CA LEU A 48 -16.87 -14.74 5.32
C LEU A 48 -15.37 -14.50 5.52
N GLY A 49 -14.66 -14.11 4.46
CA GLY A 49 -13.25 -13.70 4.53
C GLY A 49 -13.05 -12.52 5.49
N GLU A 50 -13.89 -11.49 5.41
CA GLU A 50 -13.86 -10.34 6.33
C GLU A 50 -14.13 -10.74 7.77
N GLU A 51 -15.15 -11.57 8.02
CA GLU A 51 -15.45 -12.06 9.38
C GLU A 51 -14.25 -12.78 9.98
N ILE A 52 -13.64 -13.72 9.25
CA ILE A 52 -12.47 -14.47 9.71
C ILE A 52 -11.28 -13.55 9.91
N ALA A 53 -10.99 -12.66 8.96
CA ALA A 53 -9.89 -11.70 9.04
C ALA A 53 -10.00 -10.79 10.28
N SER A 54 -11.22 -10.35 10.63
CA SER A 54 -11.45 -9.46 11.78
C SER A 54 -11.08 -10.07 13.14
N VAL A 55 -11.12 -11.41 13.24
CA VAL A 55 -10.82 -12.16 14.47
C VAL A 55 -9.59 -13.05 14.34
N ALA A 56 -8.89 -13.04 13.21
CA ALA A 56 -7.77 -13.93 12.92
C ALA A 56 -6.65 -13.77 13.95
N ARG A 57 -6.25 -14.88 14.58
CA ARG A 57 -5.12 -14.90 15.54
C ARG A 57 -4.00 -15.83 15.11
N THR A 58 -4.32 -16.81 14.26
CA THR A 58 -3.40 -17.85 13.84
C THR A 58 -2.97 -17.63 12.39
N ARG A 59 -1.98 -18.39 11.93
CA ARG A 59 -1.60 -18.38 10.51
C ARG A 59 -2.70 -19.04 9.68
N GLU A 60 -3.29 -20.09 10.21
CA GLU A 60 -4.36 -20.87 9.59
C GLU A 60 -5.62 -20.01 9.33
N ASP A 61 -6.00 -19.14 10.28
CA ASP A 61 -7.11 -18.20 10.09
C ASP A 61 -6.81 -17.21 8.95
N ARG A 62 -5.58 -16.68 8.90
CA ARG A 62 -5.13 -15.74 7.87
C ARG A 62 -5.13 -16.40 6.50
N ASP A 63 -4.55 -17.60 6.39
CA ASP A 63 -4.49 -18.37 5.16
C ASP A 63 -5.91 -18.70 4.64
N LEU A 64 -6.84 -19.02 5.55
CA LEU A 64 -8.25 -19.24 5.20
C LEU A 64 -8.93 -17.96 4.69
N ALA A 65 -8.75 -16.82 5.37
CA ALA A 65 -9.29 -15.55 4.91
C ALA A 65 -8.73 -15.14 3.53
N ILE A 66 -7.42 -15.29 3.33
CA ILE A 66 -6.75 -15.04 2.04
C ILE A 66 -7.37 -15.93 0.95
N ARG A 67 -7.60 -17.23 1.22
CA ARG A 67 -8.25 -18.14 0.27
C ARG A 67 -9.65 -17.65 -0.12
N LEU A 68 -10.45 -17.21 0.85
CA LEU A 68 -11.80 -16.72 0.61
C LEU A 68 -11.79 -15.43 -0.25
N PHE A 69 -10.87 -14.50 0.02
CA PHE A 69 -10.71 -13.30 -0.81
C PHE A 69 -10.25 -13.61 -2.24
N ALA A 70 -9.36 -14.60 -2.40
CA ALA A 70 -8.92 -15.06 -3.72
C ALA A 70 -10.05 -15.74 -4.51
N LEU A 71 -10.91 -16.53 -3.85
CA LEU A 71 -12.09 -17.12 -4.47
C LEU A 71 -13.12 -16.05 -4.87
N ALA A 72 -13.37 -15.06 -4.02
CA ALA A 72 -14.25 -13.94 -4.35
C ALA A 72 -13.76 -13.15 -5.58
N ASP A 73 -12.45 -12.86 -5.65
CA ASP A 73 -11.80 -12.25 -6.82
C ASP A 73 -11.93 -13.12 -8.06
N HIS A 74 -11.72 -14.42 -7.94
CA HIS A 74 -11.81 -15.32 -9.09
C HIS A 74 -13.23 -15.38 -9.68
N LEU A 75 -14.25 -15.45 -8.82
CA LEU A 75 -15.64 -15.57 -9.23
C LEU A 75 -16.20 -14.26 -9.83
N ASP A 76 -15.84 -13.10 -9.27
CA ASP A 76 -16.24 -11.79 -9.81
C ASP A 76 -15.12 -10.74 -9.62
N PRO A 77 -14.10 -10.73 -10.51
CA PRO A 77 -12.96 -9.84 -10.36
C PRO A 77 -13.37 -8.37 -10.55
N LYS A 78 -14.41 -8.10 -11.34
CA LYS A 78 -14.94 -6.74 -11.56
C LYS A 78 -15.48 -6.10 -10.28
N ARG A 79 -16.02 -6.91 -9.39
CA ARG A 79 -16.56 -6.43 -8.12
C ARG A 79 -15.53 -6.48 -7.00
N TRP A 80 -14.77 -7.56 -6.90
CA TRP A 80 -14.02 -7.87 -5.68
C TRP A 80 -12.52 -7.67 -5.76
N ARG A 81 -11.90 -7.55 -6.94
CA ARG A 81 -10.42 -7.53 -7.07
C ARG A 81 -9.75 -6.52 -6.16
N ARG A 82 -10.19 -5.26 -6.25
CA ARG A 82 -9.64 -4.16 -5.43
C ARG A 82 -9.80 -4.43 -3.94
N SER A 83 -11.01 -4.80 -3.52
CA SER A 83 -11.30 -5.06 -2.10
C SER A 83 -10.53 -6.27 -1.57
N SER A 84 -10.43 -7.34 -2.35
CA SER A 84 -9.66 -8.53 -2.01
C SER A 84 -8.17 -8.22 -1.88
N ILE A 85 -7.58 -7.45 -2.80
CA ILE A 85 -6.18 -7.03 -2.71
C ILE A 85 -5.94 -6.24 -1.41
N LEU A 86 -6.80 -5.27 -1.11
CA LEU A 86 -6.66 -4.44 0.09
C LEU A 86 -6.80 -5.27 1.37
N ALA A 87 -7.79 -6.16 1.43
CA ALA A 87 -8.01 -7.02 2.58
C ALA A 87 -6.85 -8.00 2.80
N ILE A 88 -6.34 -8.63 1.74
CA ILE A 88 -5.18 -9.53 1.80
C ILE A 88 -3.92 -8.77 2.24
N GLY A 89 -3.73 -7.52 1.77
CA GLY A 89 -2.61 -6.68 2.19
C GLY A 89 -2.52 -6.53 3.71
N LEU A 90 -3.66 -6.49 4.41
CA LEU A 90 -3.68 -6.42 5.88
C LEU A 90 -3.26 -7.73 6.58
N LEU A 91 -3.25 -8.86 5.86
CA LEU A 91 -2.99 -10.19 6.43
C LEU A 91 -1.57 -10.72 6.14
N VAL A 92 -0.90 -10.16 5.14
CA VAL A 92 0.41 -10.61 4.66
C VAL A 92 1.53 -9.78 5.26
N ASP A 93 2.59 -10.45 5.74
CA ASP A 93 3.76 -9.80 6.33
C ASP A 93 4.93 -9.64 5.33
N ASP A 94 4.93 -10.38 4.21
CA ASP A 94 6.05 -10.39 3.24
C ASP A 94 6.06 -9.12 2.35
N PRO A 95 7.13 -8.28 2.42
CA PRO A 95 7.25 -7.07 1.60
C PRO A 95 7.25 -7.32 0.08
N ASN A 96 7.66 -8.51 -0.37
CA ASN A 96 7.63 -8.86 -1.79
C ASN A 96 6.20 -9.08 -2.27
N VAL A 97 5.39 -9.75 -1.46
CA VAL A 97 3.97 -9.99 -1.77
C VAL A 97 3.21 -8.67 -1.74
N HIS A 98 3.50 -7.77 -0.79
CA HIS A 98 2.94 -6.41 -0.78
C HIS A 98 3.20 -5.66 -2.10
N ARG A 99 4.45 -5.63 -2.57
CA ARG A 99 4.80 -4.99 -3.85
C ARG A 99 4.08 -5.64 -5.03
N LEU A 100 3.89 -6.96 -5.02
CA LEU A 100 3.17 -7.68 -6.05
C LEU A 100 1.67 -7.35 -6.04
N LEU A 101 1.06 -7.25 -4.86
CA LEU A 101 -0.34 -6.85 -4.68
C LEU A 101 -0.58 -5.40 -5.12
N GLU A 102 0.32 -4.48 -4.78
CA GLU A 102 0.27 -3.10 -5.25
C GLU A 102 0.39 -3.01 -6.78
N SER A 103 1.31 -3.77 -7.37
CA SER A 103 1.47 -3.85 -8.83
C SER A 103 0.19 -4.36 -9.50
N ASN A 104 -0.45 -5.39 -8.94
CA ASN A 104 -1.72 -5.92 -9.44
C ASN A 104 -2.87 -4.91 -9.30
N LEU A 105 -2.93 -4.20 -8.18
CA LEU A 105 -3.92 -3.15 -7.97
C LEU A 105 -3.76 -2.02 -9.00
N GLN A 106 -2.53 -1.62 -9.30
CA GLN A 106 -2.23 -0.60 -10.31
C GLN A 106 -2.58 -1.07 -11.72
N ALA A 107 -2.25 -2.32 -12.07
CA ALA A 107 -2.54 -2.89 -13.39
C ALA A 107 -4.04 -2.99 -13.68
N TRP A 108 -4.87 -3.14 -12.63
CA TRP A 108 -6.31 -3.34 -12.75
C TRP A 108 -7.14 -2.06 -12.61
N SER A 109 -6.53 -0.95 -12.17
CA SER A 109 -7.23 0.32 -12.03
C SER A 109 -7.16 1.11 -13.35
N ASP A 110 -8.30 1.29 -14.02
CA ASP A 110 -8.41 2.19 -15.20
C ASP A 110 -8.06 3.65 -14.86
N SER A 111 -8.12 4.00 -13.57
CA SER A 111 -7.63 5.26 -12.99
C SER A 111 -6.84 4.96 -11.72
N VAL A 112 -5.56 5.31 -11.66
CA VAL A 112 -4.75 5.02 -10.48
C VAL A 112 -5.03 6.04 -9.38
N ASP A 113 -6.00 5.78 -8.52
CA ASP A 113 -6.16 6.53 -7.27
C ASP A 113 -5.08 6.04 -6.30
N PHE A 114 -3.93 6.70 -6.33
CA PHE A 114 -2.70 6.23 -5.71
C PHE A 114 -2.62 6.40 -4.18
N LEU A 115 -3.67 6.86 -3.48
CA LEU A 115 -3.60 7.06 -2.03
C LEU A 115 -4.95 6.79 -1.33
N PRO A 116 -4.95 6.25 -0.11
CA PRO A 116 -6.10 6.39 0.77
C PRO A 116 -6.33 7.88 1.00
N PHE A 117 -7.48 8.37 0.53
CA PHE A 117 -7.93 9.73 0.73
C PHE A 117 -8.42 9.84 2.17
N ASP A 118 -7.52 10.12 3.12
CA ASP A 118 -7.89 10.52 4.48
C ASP A 118 -6.78 11.37 5.12
N ALA A 119 -6.62 12.58 4.59
CA ALA A 119 -6.29 13.77 5.37
C ALA A 119 -6.58 14.96 4.47
N GLU A 120 -7.68 15.66 4.74
CA GLU A 120 -7.86 17.05 4.34
C GLU A 120 -6.55 17.77 4.66
N LEU A 121 -5.78 18.14 3.62
CA LEU A 121 -4.64 19.00 3.85
C LEU A 121 -5.19 20.27 4.46
N SER A 122 -4.59 20.73 5.54
CA SER A 122 -4.85 22.09 5.96
C SER A 122 -4.43 23.01 4.80
N ARG A 123 -5.08 24.17 4.64
CA ARG A 123 -4.64 25.18 3.65
C ARG A 123 -3.15 25.53 3.81
N GLN A 124 -2.64 25.42 5.04
CA GLN A 124 -1.22 25.64 5.35
C GLN A 124 -0.33 24.58 4.71
N ASP A 125 -0.78 23.31 4.64
CA ASP A 125 -0.03 22.26 3.95
C ASP A 125 0.01 22.47 2.43
N GLU A 126 -1.06 22.98 1.82
CA GLU A 126 -1.10 23.27 0.38
C GLU A 126 -0.10 24.37 -0.02
N GLU A 127 0.01 25.44 0.78
CA GLU A 127 0.97 26.52 0.53
C GLU A 127 2.42 26.02 0.65
N ILE A 128 2.72 25.19 1.66
CA ILE A 128 4.04 24.59 1.85
C ILE A 128 4.37 23.68 0.66
N VAL A 129 3.42 22.84 0.24
CA VAL A 129 3.56 21.95 -0.93
C VAL A 129 3.86 22.76 -2.20
N LEU A 130 3.06 23.78 -2.48
CA LEU A 130 3.26 24.60 -3.68
C LEU A 130 4.61 25.33 -3.63
N SER A 131 5.00 25.85 -2.46
CA SER A 131 6.29 26.50 -2.28
C SER A 131 7.46 25.54 -2.46
N ALA A 132 7.36 24.30 -1.97
CA ALA A 132 8.35 23.24 -2.20
C ALA A 132 8.48 22.91 -3.70
N VAL A 133 7.37 22.77 -4.42
CA VAL A 133 7.35 22.53 -5.87
C VAL A 133 7.99 23.68 -6.64
N MET A 134 7.68 24.92 -6.25
CA MET A 134 8.26 26.13 -6.84
C MET A 134 9.76 26.25 -6.55
N ALA A 135 10.21 25.85 -5.35
CA ALA A 135 11.63 25.76 -5.03
C ALA A 135 12.34 24.78 -5.98
N LEU A 136 11.86 23.54 -6.11
CA LEU A 136 12.47 22.56 -7.03
C LEU A 136 12.47 23.04 -8.49
N SER A 137 11.42 23.74 -8.91
CA SER A 137 11.36 24.35 -10.25
C SER A 137 12.41 25.45 -10.43
N ALA A 138 12.58 26.33 -9.44
CA ALA A 138 13.58 27.39 -9.46
C ALA A 138 15.00 26.81 -9.48
N PHE A 139 15.27 25.77 -8.68
CA PHE A 139 16.55 25.05 -8.68
C PHE A 139 16.87 24.50 -10.08
N ARG A 140 15.92 23.78 -10.70
CA ARG A 140 16.09 23.20 -12.04
C ARG A 140 16.36 24.26 -13.12
N GLN A 141 15.80 25.46 -12.95
CA GLN A 141 16.00 26.58 -13.86
C GLN A 141 17.28 27.39 -13.58
N GLY A 142 17.98 27.12 -12.48
CA GLY A 142 19.13 27.92 -12.04
C GLY A 142 18.73 29.26 -11.38
N ASP A 143 17.46 29.46 -11.01
CA ASP A 143 16.99 30.68 -10.34
C ASP A 143 17.31 30.66 -8.85
N ALA A 144 18.55 31.04 -8.52
CA ALA A 144 19.03 31.10 -7.13
C ALA A 144 18.25 32.08 -6.24
N LYS A 145 17.59 33.09 -6.82
CA LYS A 145 16.81 34.07 -6.06
C LYS A 145 15.43 33.49 -5.74
N GLY A 146 14.76 32.90 -6.74
CA GLY A 146 13.50 32.19 -6.56
C GLY A 146 13.62 31.04 -5.57
N PHE A 147 14.65 30.20 -5.73
CA PHE A 147 14.89 29.06 -4.83
C PHE A 147 15.01 29.49 -3.36
N ARG A 148 15.86 30.48 -3.08
CA ARG A 148 16.04 30.99 -1.71
C ARG A 148 14.79 31.63 -1.14
N ARG A 149 14.00 32.32 -1.96
CA ARG A 149 12.74 32.92 -1.54
C ARG A 149 11.75 31.85 -1.09
N GLU A 150 11.58 30.78 -1.87
CA GLU A 150 10.66 29.71 -1.51
C GLU A 150 11.15 28.90 -0.30
N LEU A 151 12.45 28.61 -0.20
CA LEU A 151 13.04 27.92 0.97
C LEU A 151 12.98 28.73 2.28
N ALA A 152 12.84 30.05 2.20
CA ALA A 152 12.74 30.91 3.39
C ALA A 152 11.36 30.81 4.08
N LYS A 153 10.35 30.23 3.40
CA LYS A 153 9.03 29.98 3.98
C LYS A 153 9.10 28.83 4.98
N GLU A 154 8.35 28.95 6.07
CA GLU A 154 8.31 27.96 7.16
C GLU A 154 7.87 26.58 6.66
N GLY A 155 8.54 25.52 7.11
CA GLY A 155 8.23 24.13 6.78
C GLY A 155 8.65 23.64 5.39
N VAL A 156 9.06 24.52 4.47
CA VAL A 156 9.44 24.11 3.10
C VAL A 156 10.71 23.26 3.08
N ARG A 157 11.73 23.62 3.87
CA ARG A 157 12.97 22.82 3.99
C ARG A 157 12.70 21.45 4.56
N ASP A 158 12.02 21.40 5.70
CA ASP A 158 11.67 20.15 6.38
C ASP A 158 10.88 19.23 5.46
N ARG A 159 9.95 19.78 4.67
CA ARG A 159 9.18 19.02 3.68
C ARG A 159 10.05 18.42 2.59
N LEU A 160 11.05 19.16 2.08
CA LEU A 160 11.93 18.69 1.00
C LEU A 160 12.96 17.68 1.51
N ASP A 161 13.51 17.87 2.71
CA ASP A 161 14.57 17.01 3.26
C ASP A 161 14.09 15.59 3.62
N VAL A 162 12.77 15.34 3.62
CA VAL A 162 12.18 13.99 3.74
C VAL A 162 12.43 13.14 2.48
N PHE A 163 12.58 13.75 1.30
CA PHE A 163 12.73 13.04 0.03
C PHE A 163 14.20 12.70 -0.24
N GLN A 164 14.58 11.45 0.10
CA GLN A 164 15.94 10.94 -0.10
C GLN A 164 16.31 10.75 -1.58
N GLU A 165 15.33 10.74 -2.48
CA GLU A 165 15.55 10.54 -3.91
C GLU A 165 16.00 11.82 -4.63
N LEU A 166 15.97 12.98 -3.97
CA LEU A 166 16.51 14.21 -4.53
C LEU A 166 18.02 14.07 -4.77
N PRO A 167 18.59 14.75 -5.80
CA PRO A 167 20.01 14.68 -6.13
C PRO A 167 20.94 15.22 -5.01
N GLY A 168 20.36 15.84 -4.00
CA GLY A 168 20.99 16.29 -2.77
C GLY A 168 19.95 16.95 -1.86
N ASN A 169 20.37 17.31 -0.64
CA ASN A 169 19.51 18.07 0.26
C ASN A 169 19.41 19.56 -0.14
N THR A 170 18.57 20.31 0.56
CA THR A 170 18.34 21.73 0.27
C THR A 170 19.60 22.61 0.41
N GLU A 171 20.54 22.23 1.27
CA GLU A 171 21.84 22.91 1.44
C GLU A 171 22.76 22.68 0.23
N TRP A 172 22.88 21.43 -0.22
CA TRP A 172 23.64 21.08 -1.43
C TRP A 172 23.10 21.83 -2.66
N MET A 173 21.78 21.90 -2.82
CA MET A 173 21.15 22.65 -3.90
C MET A 173 21.48 24.15 -3.83
N SER A 174 21.45 24.73 -2.62
CA SER A 174 21.79 26.14 -2.38
C SER A 174 23.25 26.42 -2.74
N GLN A 175 24.17 25.55 -2.32
CA GLN A 175 25.60 25.66 -2.63
C GLN A 175 25.86 25.56 -4.15
N ARG A 176 25.17 24.64 -4.83
CA ARG A 176 25.29 24.46 -6.28
C ARG A 176 24.76 25.65 -7.07
N LEU A 177 23.67 26.27 -6.62
CA LEU A 177 23.17 27.52 -7.19
C LEU A 177 24.15 28.68 -6.97
N ALA A 178 24.74 28.78 -5.79
CA ALA A 178 25.71 29.82 -5.45
C ALA A 178 27.01 29.72 -6.27
N SER A 179 27.43 28.50 -6.64
CA SER A 179 28.60 28.30 -7.50
C SER A 179 28.34 28.57 -8.98
N GLY A 180 27.10 28.87 -9.38
CA GLY A 180 26.72 29.07 -10.78
C GLY A 180 26.72 27.79 -11.61
N VAL A 181 26.83 26.62 -10.96
CA VAL A 181 26.84 25.30 -11.59
C VAL A 181 25.42 24.71 -11.65
N ALA A 182 24.38 25.52 -11.44
CA ALA A 182 22.99 25.10 -11.52
C ALA A 182 22.31 25.68 -12.75
N GLY A 183 21.57 24.84 -13.47
CA GLY A 183 20.72 25.21 -14.60
C GLY A 183 20.31 23.99 -15.44
N PRO A 184 19.49 24.20 -16.49
CA PRO A 184 18.92 23.12 -17.31
C PRO A 184 19.93 22.19 -18.00
N GLY A 185 21.22 22.54 -18.03
CA GLY A 185 22.29 21.72 -18.62
C GLY A 185 23.31 21.15 -17.63
N SER A 186 23.16 21.42 -16.33
CA SER A 186 24.12 20.99 -15.30
C SER A 186 23.68 19.76 -14.50
N LEU A 187 22.42 19.38 -14.65
CA LEU A 187 21.80 18.23 -13.99
C LEU A 187 21.84 17.06 -14.95
N SER A 188 22.12 15.86 -14.41
CA SER A 188 21.96 14.65 -15.21
C SER A 188 20.48 14.42 -15.53
N GLU A 189 20.20 13.60 -16.54
CA GLU A 189 18.83 13.19 -16.85
C GLU A 189 18.16 12.52 -15.64
N GLU A 190 18.92 11.71 -14.90
CA GLU A 190 18.48 11.04 -13.66
C GLU A 190 18.09 12.05 -12.58
N ASP A 191 18.90 13.10 -12.36
CA ASP A 191 18.57 14.16 -11.40
C ASP A 191 17.28 14.91 -11.78
N ILE A 192 17.07 15.15 -13.09
CA ILE A 192 15.87 15.83 -13.60
C ILE A 192 14.64 14.95 -13.36
N ILE A 193 14.74 13.65 -13.64
CA ILE A 193 13.66 12.69 -13.40
C ILE A 193 13.32 12.65 -11.92
N ALA A 194 14.32 12.51 -11.04
CA ALA A 194 14.12 12.48 -9.60
C ALA A 194 13.42 13.74 -9.06
N LEU A 195 13.83 14.93 -9.53
CA LEU A 195 13.17 16.19 -9.20
C LEU A 195 11.69 16.21 -9.63
N LEU A 196 11.40 15.78 -10.86
CA LEU A 196 10.03 15.74 -11.39
C LEU A 196 9.15 14.75 -10.64
N GLU A 197 9.68 13.59 -10.23
CA GLU A 197 8.95 12.60 -9.45
C GLU A 197 8.60 13.11 -8.05
N VAL A 198 9.54 13.79 -7.38
CA VAL A 198 9.27 14.46 -6.09
C VAL A 198 8.21 15.54 -6.26
N GLN A 199 8.30 16.37 -7.30
CA GLN A 199 7.29 17.39 -7.60
C GLN A 199 5.90 16.77 -7.85
N GLY A 200 5.81 15.67 -8.60
CA GLY A 200 4.55 14.96 -8.83
C GLY A 200 3.96 14.39 -7.54
N ARG A 201 4.79 13.81 -6.66
CA ARG A 201 4.37 13.32 -5.34
C ARG A 201 3.88 14.46 -4.44
N LEU A 202 4.61 15.58 -4.40
CA LEU A 202 4.22 16.77 -3.65
C LEU A 202 2.86 17.32 -4.10
N LEU A 203 2.67 17.46 -5.41
CA LEU A 203 1.42 17.96 -6.00
C LEU A 203 0.25 16.97 -5.90
N ARG A 204 0.47 15.79 -5.31
CA ARG A 204 -0.52 14.71 -5.29
C ARG A 204 -1.07 14.45 -6.68
N MET A 205 -0.21 14.50 -7.72
CA MET A 205 -0.66 14.21 -9.08
C MET A 205 -1.17 12.77 -9.10
N GLN A 206 -2.49 12.63 -9.01
CA GLN A 206 -3.19 11.35 -9.05
C GLN A 206 -2.90 10.63 -10.36
N HIS A 207 -2.53 11.36 -11.41
CA HIS A 207 -2.15 10.81 -12.71
C HIS A 207 -0.75 11.28 -13.06
N ARG A 208 0.22 10.35 -13.11
CA ARG A 208 1.50 10.64 -13.77
C ARG A 208 1.21 10.85 -15.27
N PRO A 209 1.53 12.02 -15.85
CA PRO A 209 1.40 12.20 -17.29
C PRO A 209 2.20 11.10 -18.00
N TRP A 210 1.63 10.48 -19.02
CA TRP A 210 2.29 9.43 -19.82
C TRP A 210 3.68 9.84 -20.31
N SER A 211 3.88 11.13 -20.59
CA SER A 211 5.18 11.69 -20.97
C SER A 211 6.25 11.53 -19.89
N VAL A 212 5.90 11.67 -18.61
CA VAL A 212 6.82 11.45 -17.48
C VAL A 212 7.17 9.97 -17.43
N VAL A 213 6.18 9.07 -17.42
CA VAL A 213 6.43 7.62 -17.41
C VAL A 213 7.31 7.17 -18.58
N LEU A 214 7.06 7.70 -19.79
CA LEU A 214 7.85 7.40 -20.99
C LEU A 214 9.30 7.90 -20.88
N GLN A 215 9.52 9.09 -20.31
CA GLN A 215 10.86 9.63 -20.08
C GLN A 215 11.59 8.87 -18.97
N THR A 216 10.93 8.60 -17.84
CA THR A 216 11.50 7.85 -16.71
C THR A 216 11.90 6.43 -17.12
N ARG A 217 11.13 5.80 -18.00
CA ARG A 217 11.40 4.44 -18.50
C ARG A 217 12.20 4.41 -19.80
N GLN A 218 12.70 5.54 -20.28
CA GLN A 218 13.47 5.66 -21.54
C GLN A 218 12.81 4.99 -22.75
N GLY A 219 11.47 5.02 -22.82
CA GLY A 219 10.74 4.33 -23.88
C GLY A 219 10.90 2.81 -23.87
N ALA A 220 11.41 2.20 -22.78
CA ALA A 220 11.29 0.77 -22.57
C ALA A 220 9.80 0.43 -22.67
N PRO A 221 9.40 -0.51 -23.55
CA PRO A 221 8.01 -0.89 -23.69
C PRO A 221 7.51 -1.22 -22.29
N MET A 222 6.41 -0.57 -21.87
CA MET A 222 5.73 -1.02 -20.68
C MET A 222 5.47 -2.49 -20.91
N THR A 223 6.16 -3.34 -20.16
CA THR A 223 5.77 -4.73 -20.05
C THR A 223 4.34 -4.63 -19.56
N VAL A 224 3.38 -4.99 -20.42
CA VAL A 224 2.00 -5.17 -19.98
C VAL A 224 2.14 -6.25 -18.94
N VAL A 225 2.15 -5.84 -17.67
CA VAL A 225 2.13 -6.78 -16.56
C VAL A 225 0.70 -7.26 -16.57
N ASP A 226 0.48 -8.38 -17.25
CA ASP A 226 -0.80 -9.07 -17.15
C ASP A 226 -1.05 -9.28 -15.65
N PRO A 227 -2.17 -8.79 -15.10
CA PRO A 227 -2.45 -8.93 -13.68
C PRO A 227 -2.51 -10.42 -13.36
N VAL A 228 -1.65 -10.83 -12.42
CA VAL A 228 -1.56 -12.21 -11.94
C VAL A 228 -2.78 -12.46 -11.05
N SER A 229 -3.47 -13.57 -11.25
CA SER A 229 -4.64 -13.88 -10.42
C SER A 229 -4.25 -14.04 -8.95
N LEU A 230 -5.10 -13.59 -8.01
CA LEU A 230 -4.84 -13.77 -6.58
C LEU A 230 -4.72 -15.27 -6.22
N ALA A 231 -5.51 -16.10 -6.89
CA ALA A 231 -5.45 -17.55 -6.73
C ALA A 231 -4.05 -18.11 -7.03
N GLU A 232 -3.40 -17.64 -8.11
CA GLU A 232 -2.04 -18.03 -8.47
C GLU A 232 -0.99 -17.52 -7.47
N ILE A 233 -1.09 -16.25 -7.05
CA ILE A 233 -0.16 -15.65 -6.08
C ILE A 233 -0.13 -16.45 -4.77
N PHE A 234 -1.29 -16.92 -4.30
CA PHE A 234 -1.43 -17.61 -3.02
C PHE A 234 -1.55 -19.14 -3.15
N GLY A 235 -1.36 -19.71 -4.35
CA GLY A 235 -1.45 -21.16 -4.57
C GLY A 235 -2.83 -21.74 -4.24
N VAL A 236 -3.89 -20.95 -4.41
CA VAL A 236 -5.28 -21.38 -4.22
C VAL A 236 -5.77 -22.01 -5.51
N ASP A 237 -6.24 -23.26 -5.44
CA ASP A 237 -6.96 -23.86 -6.55
C ASP A 237 -8.35 -23.23 -6.65
N ALA A 238 -8.52 -22.34 -7.62
CA ALA A 238 -9.76 -21.60 -7.84
C ALA A 238 -10.93 -22.48 -8.32
N THR A 239 -10.66 -23.72 -8.74
CA THR A 239 -11.71 -24.69 -9.08
C THR A 239 -12.36 -25.30 -7.84
N GLN A 240 -11.64 -25.31 -6.71
CA GLN A 240 -12.08 -25.88 -5.45
C GLN A 240 -12.90 -24.88 -4.62
N THR A 241 -14.11 -24.62 -5.09
CA THR A 241 -15.03 -23.66 -4.49
C THR A 241 -15.82 -24.26 -3.33
N ARG A 242 -15.92 -25.59 -3.19
CA ARG A 242 -16.77 -26.21 -2.16
C ARG A 242 -15.95 -26.65 -0.97
N TYR A 243 -16.45 -26.40 0.24
CA TYR A 243 -15.84 -26.95 1.46
C TYR A 243 -16.69 -28.10 2.01
N ARG A 244 -16.14 -29.32 2.03
CA ARG A 244 -16.83 -30.53 2.50
C ARG A 244 -15.89 -31.38 3.34
N ASN A 245 -16.39 -31.91 4.45
CA ASN A 245 -15.64 -32.83 5.32
C ASN A 245 -14.25 -32.33 5.71
N GLY A 246 -14.11 -31.02 5.94
CA GLY A 246 -12.83 -30.41 6.32
C GLY A 246 -11.87 -30.14 5.16
N ARG A 247 -12.30 -30.28 3.91
CA ARG A 247 -11.47 -30.15 2.71
C ARG A 247 -12.14 -29.31 1.62
N TRP A 248 -11.33 -28.70 0.78
CA TRP A 248 -11.77 -27.98 -0.41
C TRP A 248 -11.84 -28.93 -1.60
N GLU A 249 -12.94 -28.88 -2.35
CA GLU A 249 -13.28 -29.73 -3.51
C GLU A 249 -13.79 -28.88 -4.69
#